data_AF-A0A3N7H2Y6-F1
#
_entry.id   AF-A0A3N7H2Y6-F1
#
_cell.length_a   1.000
_cell.length_b   1.000
_cell.length_c   1.000
_cell.angle_alpha   90.00
_cell.angle_beta   90.00
_cell.angle_gamma   90.00
#
_symmetry.space_group_name_H-M   'P 1'
#
loop_
_entity.id
_entity.type
_entity.pdbx_description
1 polymer ?
#
loop_
_entity_poly.entity_id
_entity_poly.type
_entity_poly.pdbx_seq_one_letter_code
_entity_poly.pdbx_strand_id
1 'polypeptide(L)' 'MNNYETVFILTPVLSEAQVEEAVQKFEDLLKNAGCEIVARENWGLKKLAYAIQHKKNGFYTLIEFRGEGS' A
#
# COMPACT_ATOMS: atom_id res chain seq x y z
N MET A 1 14.58 -5.19 15.10
CA MET A 1 13.64 -4.69 14.07
C MET A 1 13.98 -5.35 12.75
N ASN A 2 13.02 -6.08 12.20
CA ASN A 2 13.14 -6.67 10.87
C ASN A 2 12.60 -5.68 9.84
N ASN A 3 13.17 -5.70 8.64
CA ASN A 3 12.62 -4.98 7.49
C ASN A 3 11.48 -5.82 6.90
N TYR A 4 10.34 -5.18 6.68
CA TYR A 4 9.17 -5.74 6.02
C TYR A 4 8.84 -4.89 4.80
N GLU A 5 8.45 -5.58 3.73
CA GLU A 5 7.93 -4.96 2.52
C GLU A 5 6.48 -5.41 2.36
N THR A 6 5.57 -4.45 2.21
CA THR A 6 4.16 -4.72 1.97
C THR A 6 3.72 -4.05 0.68
N VAL A 7 3.29 -4.88 -0.27
CA VAL A 7 2.65 -4.43 -1.51
C VAL A 7 1.17 -4.70 -1.40
N PHE A 8 0.35 -3.67 -1.63
CA PHE A 8 -1.09 -3.81 -1.69
C PHE A 8 -1.65 -3.17 -2.95
N ILE A 9 -2.79 -3.72 -3.38
CA ILE A 9 -3.48 -3.33 -4.60
C ILE A 9 -4.83 -2.73 -4.19
N LEU A 10 -5.02 -1.44 -4.48
CA LEU A 10 -6.29 -0.77 -4.27
C LEU A 10 -7.16 -0.85 -5.53
N THR A 11 -8.47 -0.86 -5.31
CA THR A 11 -9.46 -0.92 -6.39
C THR A 11 -9.33 0.30 -7.32
N PRO A 12 -9.42 0.12 -8.65
CA PRO A 12 -9.25 1.21 -9.61
C PRO A 12 -10.45 2.18 -9.64
N VAL A 13 -11.45 1.99 -8.77
CA VAL A 13 -12.64 2.84 -8.65
C VAL A 13 -12.34 4.08 -7.80
N LEU A 14 -11.27 4.06 -7.00
CA LEU A 14 -10.86 5.18 -6.16
C LEU A 14 -10.22 6.28 -7.01
N SER A 15 -10.41 7.53 -6.62
CA SER A 15 -9.64 8.65 -7.15
C SER A 15 -8.23 8.68 -6.54
N GLU A 16 -7.29 9.37 -7.17
CA GLU A 16 -5.92 9.51 -6.65
C GLU A 16 -5.90 10.10 -5.23
N ALA A 17 -6.78 11.05 -4.93
CA ALA A 17 -6.91 11.62 -3.57
C ALA A 17 -7.36 10.56 -2.54
N GLN A 18 -8.28 9.67 -2.91
CA GLN A 18 -8.72 8.58 -2.03
C GLN A 18 -7.65 7.50 -1.86
N VAL A 19 -6.83 7.27 -2.90
CA VAL A 19 -5.66 6.39 -2.84
C VAL A 19 -4.65 6.95 -1.84
N GLU A 20 -4.28 8.23 -1.96
CA GLU A 20 -3.40 8.94 -1.02
C GLU A 20 -3.91 8.85 0.42
N GLU A 21 -5.21 9.10 0.66
CA GLU A 21 -5.81 9.01 2.00
C GLU A 21 -5.73 7.59 2.58
N ALA A 22 -5.99 6.56 1.75
CA ALA A 22 -5.90 5.17 2.19
C ALA A 22 -4.46 4.78 2.54
N VAL A 23 -3.48 5.25 1.77
CA VAL A 23 -2.05 5.03 2.05
C VAL A 23 -1.66 5.73 3.35
N GLN A 24 -2.10 6.97 3.57
CA GLN A 24 -1.80 7.71 4.81
C GLN A 24 -2.38 6.99 6.03
N LYS A 25 -3.62 6.50 5.95
CA LYS A 25 -4.23 5.69 7.03
C LYS A 25 -3.42 4.44 7.35
N PHE A 26 -2.85 3.80 6.32
CA PHE A 26 -2.01 2.62 6.53
C PHE A 26 -0.67 2.98 7.18
N GLU A 27 -0.03 4.07 6.75
CA GLU A 27 1.18 4.59 7.42
C GLU A 27 0.92 4.93 8.89
N ASP A 28 -0.20 5.59 9.18
CA ASP A 28 -0.54 5.98 10.55
C ASP A 28 -0.79 4.74 11.41
N LEU A 29 -1.41 3.70 10.86
CA LEU A 29 -1.56 2.40 11.53
C LEU A 29 -0.20 1.77 11.87
N LEU A 30 0.74 1.77 10.92
CA LEU A 30 2.11 1.28 11.14
C LEU A 30 2.85 2.09 12.20
N LYS A 31 2.77 3.44 12.14
CA LYS A 31 3.38 4.34 13.14
C LYS A 31 2.79 4.10 14.53
N ASN A 32 1.46 3.94 14.63
CA ASN A 32 0.78 3.64 15.89
C ASN A 32 1.17 2.27 16.47
N ALA A 33 1.53 1.32 15.61
CA ALA A 33 2.06 0.01 16.01
C ALA A 33 3.55 0.05 16.38
N GLY A 34 4.19 1.23 16.41
CA GLY A 34 5.61 1.37 16.73
C GLY A 34 6.55 0.98 15.58
N CYS A 35 6.05 0.89 14.35
CA CYS A 35 6.87 0.63 13.18
C CYS A 35 7.44 1.93 12.58
N GLU A 36 8.66 1.85 12.05
CA GLU A 36 9.33 2.94 11.35
C GLU A 36 9.12 2.78 9.83
N ILE A 37 8.55 3.78 9.16
CA ILE A 37 8.43 3.78 7.70
C ILE A 37 9.80 4.11 7.09
N VAL A 38 10.34 3.21 6.27
CA VAL A 38 11.63 3.37 5.58
C VAL A 38 11.43 4.02 4.22
N ALA A 39 10.47 3.50 3.44
CA ALA A 39 10.19 4.00 2.10
C ALA A 39 8.73 3.78 1.72
N ARG A 40 8.22 4.68 0.88
CA ARG A 40 6.91 4.56 0.23
C ARG A 40 7.11 4.77 -1.26
N GLU A 41 6.60 3.83 -2.04
CA GLU A 41 6.52 3.95 -3.50
C GLU A 41 5.08 3.79 -3.96
N ASN A 42 4.59 4.79 -4.69
CA ASN A 42 3.31 4.70 -5.37
C ASN A 42 3.56 4.42 -6.85
N TRP A 43 3.21 3.22 -7.30
CA TRP A 43 3.36 2.81 -8.70
C TRP A 43 2.15 3.19 -9.56
N GLY A 44 1.10 3.75 -8.94
CA GLY A 44 -0.10 4.20 -9.63
C GLY A 44 -0.90 3.06 -10.25
N LEU A 45 -1.72 3.41 -11.25
CA LEU A 45 -2.61 2.47 -11.92
C LEU A 45 -1.82 1.54 -12.85
N LYS A 46 -1.81 0.24 -12.55
CA LYS A 46 -1.25 -0.80 -13.43
C LYS A 46 -2.31 -1.80 -13.86
N LYS A 47 -2.11 -2.36 -15.05
CA LYS A 47 -2.93 -3.45 -15.59
C LYS A 47 -2.52 -4.77 -14.93
N LEU A 48 -3.49 -5.47 -14.37
CA LEU A 48 -3.30 -6.78 -13.75
C LEU A 48 -3.12 -7.85 -14.83
N ALA A 49 -2.35 -8.89 -14.53
CA ALA A 49 -2.17 -10.03 -15.44
C ALA A 49 -3.49 -10.79 -15.69
N TYR A 50 -4.38 -10.79 -14.70
CA TYR A 50 -5.72 -11.37 -14.77
C TYR A 50 -6.70 -10.53 -13.95
N ALA A 51 -8.00 -10.70 -14.20
CA ALA A 51 -9.01 -9.92 -13.49
C ALA A 51 -9.16 -10.40 -12.04
N ILE A 52 -9.03 -9.49 -11.08
CA ILE A 52 -9.32 -9.75 -9.66
C ILE A 52 -10.67 -9.07 -9.37
N GLN A 53 -11.66 -9.83 -8.88
CA GLN A 53 -13.02 -9.32 -8.63
C GLN A 53 -13.61 -8.52 -9.82
N HIS A 54 -13.45 -9.05 -11.04
CA HIS A 54 -13.86 -8.41 -12.30
C HIS A 54 -13.16 -7.08 -12.63
N LYS A 55 -12.11 -6.68 -11.90
CA LYS A 55 -11.27 -5.52 -12.19
C LYS A 55 -10.00 -5.95 -12.92
N LYS A 56 -9.67 -5.28 -14.03
CA LYS A 56 -8.47 -5.55 -14.85
C LYS A 56 -7.29 -4.63 -14.54
N ASN A 57 -7.51 -3.60 -13.74
CA ASN A 57 -6.50 -2.64 -13.30
C ASN A 57 -6.55 -2.51 -11.78
N GLY A 58 -5.48 -2.02 -11.18
CA GLY A 58 -5.42 -1.70 -9.75
C GLY A 58 -4.33 -0.67 -9.48
N PHE A 59 -4.48 0.06 -8.38
CA PHE A 59 -3.44 0.98 -7.91
C PHE A 59 -2.46 0.20 -7.05
N TYR A 60 -1.19 0.25 -7.41
CA TYR A 60 -0.12 -0.43 -6.69
C TYR A 60 0.60 0.55 -5.76
N THR A 61 0.68 0.19 -4.49
CA THR A 61 1.50 0.89 -3.51
C THR A 61 2.39 -0.10 -2.80
N LEU A 62 3.66 0.27 -2.65
CA LEU A 62 4.66 -0.45 -1.88
C LEU A 62 5.06 0.40 -0.68
N ILE A 63 5.08 -0.22 0.49
CA ILE A 63 5.55 0.39 1.73
C ILE A 63 6.61 -0.53 2.34
N GLU A 64 7.78 0.03 2.55
CA GLU A 64 8.85 -0.58 3.32
C GLU A 64 8.84 0.00 4.73
N PHE A 65 8.80 -0.86 5.74
CA PHE A 65 8.83 -0.46 7.13
C PHE A 65 9.63 -1.43 8.00
N ARG A 66 10.12 -0.93 9.13
CA ARG A 66 10.81 -1.72 10.16
C ARG A 66 9.91 -1.90 11.36
N GLY A 67 9.77 -3.15 11.81
CA GLY A 67 8.95 -3.48 12.97
C GLY A 67 9.53 -4.64 13.78
N GLU A 68 9.02 -4.85 14.99
CA GLU A 68 9.47 -5.94 15.86
C GLU A 68 8.89 -7.30 15.49
N GLY A 69 7.86 -7.37 14.62
CA GLY A 69 7.27 -8.64 14.17
C GLY A 69 6.67 -9.41 15.33
N SER A 70 5.60 -8.86 15.93
CA SER A 70 4.84 -9.50 17.01
C SER A 70 3.96 -10.64 16.51
#